data_AF-A0A969APD6-F1
#
_entry.id   AF-A0A969APD6-F1
#
_cell.length_a   1.000
_cell.length_b   1.000
_cell.length_c   1.000
_cell.angle_alpha   90.00
_cell.angle_beta   90.00
_cell.angle_gamma   90.00
#
_symmetry.space_group_name_H-M   'P 1'
#
loop_
_entity.id
_entity.type
_entity.pdbx_description
1 polymer ?
#
loop_
_entity_poly.entity_id
_entity_poly.type
_entity_poly.pdbx_seq_one_letter_code
_entity_poly.pdbx_strand_id
1 'polypeptide(L)'
;MGIAYLSYAKKCEDDENNAHFKLEGFKTTIKLYDANSREEREFKTQAVKTRWDKERVKFGFISIEEIQDKLKRQQEVQDKTHTSTKKQFDLADSEMDKKIAENLRDKHKADKESKKILGSKNDDIEDNSTNSTDLKLDDKYHWIYKLLKLPFRVLSGEQGSGKSTLERLMIRLLKDDRYHIVVINPETNPTVWSGVQVLADVESINEFMDSFLEMVRDRQRQARDLVIDEDDYLDYIKDKSGLEGKVAIFLMESNTYEVHGVDPDLWANFLKQSLTNIRKWGFTVCLTAHSDNQTSISSKLAGFSKMIDAAPRVDCIAKAGSDGEAVSSGKAWLKMKGVNDKQPMEVELYKYPKSKKF
;
A
#
# COMPACT_ATOMS: atom_id res chain seq x y z
N MET A 1 -30.60 24.10 -36.04
CA MET A 1 -29.56 23.04 -36.00
C MET A 1 -29.92 22.12 -34.84
N GLY A 2 -30.36 20.90 -35.13
CA GLY A 2 -31.07 20.05 -34.18
C GLY A 2 -30.14 19.27 -33.25
N ILE A 3 -30.67 18.88 -32.08
CA ILE A 3 -30.02 18.10 -31.02
C ILE A 3 -29.26 16.87 -31.56
N ALA A 4 -29.75 16.23 -32.63
CA ALA A 4 -29.09 15.10 -33.28
C ALA A 4 -27.69 15.42 -33.84
N TYR A 5 -27.47 16.64 -34.35
CA TYR A 5 -26.16 17.05 -34.86
C TYR A 5 -25.15 17.24 -33.72
N LEU A 6 -25.59 17.80 -32.58
CA LEU A 6 -24.74 17.97 -31.39
C LEU A 6 -24.37 16.61 -30.77
N SER A 7 -25.31 15.67 -30.71
CA SER A 7 -25.04 14.31 -30.25
C SER A 7 -24.08 13.55 -31.17
N TYR A 8 -24.20 13.74 -32.49
CA TYR A 8 -23.27 13.15 -33.46
C TYR A 8 -21.87 13.76 -33.34
N ALA A 9 -21.75 15.08 -33.24
CA ALA A 9 -20.47 15.77 -33.07
C ALA A 9 -19.75 15.35 -31.78
N LYS A 10 -20.48 15.26 -30.66
CA LYS A 10 -19.91 14.78 -29.39
C LYS A 10 -19.44 13.34 -29.46
N LYS A 11 -20.20 12.46 -30.13
CA LYS A 11 -19.77 11.08 -30.35
C LYS A 11 -18.47 11.02 -31.17
N CYS A 12 -18.33 11.83 -32.21
CA CYS A 12 -17.10 11.89 -32.99
C CYS A 12 -15.90 12.36 -32.16
N GLU A 13 -16.07 13.34 -31.29
CA GLU A 13 -15.04 13.82 -30.36
C GLU A 13 -14.65 12.74 -29.34
N ASP A 14 -15.62 12.03 -28.77
CA ASP A 14 -15.39 10.92 -27.84
C ASP A 14 -14.66 9.76 -28.53
N ASP A 15 -15.01 9.44 -29.78
CA ASP A 15 -14.36 8.40 -30.59
C ASP A 15 -12.90 8.78 -30.94
N GLU A 16 -12.64 10.06 -31.25
CA GLU A 16 -11.30 10.59 -31.53
C GLU A 16 -10.41 10.57 -30.28
N ASN A 17 -10.94 10.99 -29.13
CA ASN A 17 -10.26 10.92 -27.85
C ASN A 17 -9.92 9.47 -27.46
N ASN A 18 -10.87 8.55 -27.62
CA ASN A 18 -10.66 7.13 -27.37
C ASN A 18 -9.56 6.54 -28.28
N ALA A 19 -9.56 6.91 -29.57
CA ALA A 19 -8.50 6.50 -30.50
C ALA A 19 -7.13 7.06 -30.09
N HIS A 20 -7.07 8.32 -29.65
CA HIS A 20 -5.84 8.94 -29.14
C HIS A 20 -5.30 8.22 -27.91
N PHE A 21 -6.14 7.93 -26.91
CA PHE A 21 -5.73 7.21 -25.70
C PHE A 21 -5.24 5.78 -26.00
N LYS A 22 -5.91 5.07 -26.91
CA LYS A 22 -5.45 3.74 -27.36
C LYS A 22 -4.09 3.81 -28.04
N LEU A 23 -3.84 4.83 -28.86
CA LEU A 23 -2.56 5.02 -29.55
C LEU A 23 -1.43 5.37 -28.56
N GLU A 24 -1.69 6.22 -27.57
CA GLU A 24 -0.72 6.52 -26.50
C GLU A 24 -0.45 5.30 -25.61
N GLY A 25 -1.47 4.52 -25.29
CA GLY A 25 -1.31 3.22 -24.61
C GLY A 25 -0.40 2.29 -25.39
N PHE A 26 -0.64 2.13 -26.70
CA PHE A 26 0.17 1.27 -27.57
C PHE A 26 1.62 1.75 -27.68
N LYS A 27 1.86 3.07 -27.83
CA LYS A 27 3.21 3.65 -27.80
C LYS A 27 3.94 3.36 -26.49
N THR A 28 3.21 3.42 -25.38
CA THR A 28 3.75 3.15 -24.04
C THR A 28 4.14 1.69 -23.90
N THR A 29 3.29 0.76 -24.33
CA THR A 29 3.59 -0.68 -24.37
C THR A 29 4.83 -0.99 -25.20
N ILE A 30 4.98 -0.39 -26.38
CA ILE A 30 6.17 -0.57 -27.23
C ILE A 30 7.43 -0.07 -26.52
N LYS A 31 7.38 1.12 -25.91
CA LYS A 31 8.54 1.68 -25.18
C LYS A 31 8.96 0.79 -24.00
N LEU A 32 8.00 0.24 -23.26
CA LEU A 32 8.26 -0.68 -22.14
C LEU A 32 8.86 -2.00 -22.63
N TYR A 33 8.36 -2.55 -23.75
CA TYR A 33 8.92 -3.76 -24.35
C TYR A 33 10.36 -3.54 -24.83
N ASP A 34 10.63 -2.40 -25.46
CA ASP A 34 11.97 -2.01 -25.89
C ASP A 34 12.92 -1.82 -24.69
N ALA A 35 12.47 -1.20 -23.60
CA ALA A 35 13.26 -1.05 -22.37
C ALA A 35 13.60 -2.41 -21.74
N ASN A 36 12.61 -3.30 -21.59
CA ASN A 36 12.82 -4.65 -21.04
C ASN A 36 13.77 -5.48 -21.91
N SER A 37 13.62 -5.41 -23.24
CA SER A 37 14.50 -6.15 -24.16
C SER A 37 15.95 -5.66 -24.12
N ARG A 38 16.18 -4.37 -23.84
CA ARG A 38 17.52 -3.79 -23.64
C ARG A 38 18.13 -4.24 -22.32
N GLU A 39 17.38 -4.17 -21.23
CA GLU A 39 17.85 -4.62 -19.91
C GLU A 39 18.21 -6.12 -19.91
N GLU A 40 17.39 -6.96 -20.56
CA GLU A 40 17.66 -8.39 -20.65
C GLU A 40 18.90 -8.70 -21.51
N ARG A 41 19.12 -7.94 -22.60
CA ARG A 41 20.34 -8.04 -23.42
C ARG A 41 21.58 -7.57 -22.68
N GLU A 42 21.48 -6.50 -21.91
CA GLU A 42 22.58 -5.98 -21.09
C GLU A 42 22.94 -6.95 -19.97
N PHE A 43 21.95 -7.52 -19.29
CA PHE A 43 22.15 -8.54 -18.26
C PHE A 43 22.85 -9.79 -18.81
N LYS A 44 22.37 -10.31 -19.96
CA LYS A 44 23.01 -11.45 -20.64
C LYS A 44 24.44 -11.12 -21.07
N THR A 45 24.69 -9.91 -21.56
CA THR A 45 26.04 -9.47 -21.97
C THR A 45 26.99 -9.34 -20.78
N GLN A 46 26.51 -8.83 -19.63
CA GLN A 46 27.30 -8.73 -18.40
C GLN A 46 27.62 -10.13 -17.84
N ALA A 47 26.65 -11.04 -17.80
CA ALA A 47 26.87 -12.41 -17.33
C ALA A 47 27.93 -13.16 -18.16
N VAL A 48 27.91 -12.97 -19.49
CA VAL A 48 28.92 -13.55 -20.40
C VAL A 48 30.30 -12.92 -20.15
N LYS A 49 30.38 -11.58 -19.98
CA LYS A 49 31.65 -10.89 -19.68
C LYS A 49 32.26 -11.32 -18.35
N THR A 50 31.46 -11.47 -17.29
CA THR A 50 31.95 -11.93 -15.97
C THR A 50 32.49 -13.36 -16.03
N ARG A 51 31.85 -14.24 -16.83
CA ARG A 51 32.34 -15.61 -17.04
C ARG A 51 33.67 -15.62 -17.81
N TRP A 52 33.78 -14.80 -18.85
CA TRP A 52 35.01 -14.64 -19.64
C TRP A 52 36.17 -14.05 -18.82
N ASP A 53 35.88 -13.03 -18.00
CA ASP A 53 36.88 -12.40 -17.12
C ASP A 53 37.40 -13.41 -16.07
N LYS A 54 36.54 -14.29 -15.51
CA LYS A 54 36.97 -15.37 -14.60
C LYS A 54 37.88 -16.38 -15.28
N GLU A 55 37.59 -16.76 -16.52
CA GLU A 55 38.45 -17.67 -17.28
C GLU A 55 39.80 -17.03 -17.60
N ARG A 56 39.83 -15.73 -17.96
CA ARG A 56 41.09 -15.02 -18.24
C ARG A 56 42.00 -14.86 -17.02
N VAL A 57 41.44 -14.69 -15.81
CA VAL A 57 42.23 -14.74 -14.56
C VAL A 57 42.79 -16.15 -14.33
N LYS A 58 41.98 -17.18 -14.54
CA LYS A 58 42.41 -18.58 -14.36
C LYS A 58 43.58 -18.95 -15.27
N PHE A 59 43.64 -18.38 -16.47
CA PHE A 59 44.73 -18.57 -17.42
C PHE A 59 45.85 -17.51 -17.32
N GLY A 60 45.79 -16.61 -16.34
CA GLY A 60 46.86 -15.62 -16.07
C GLY A 60 46.95 -14.46 -17.07
N PHE A 61 45.92 -14.23 -17.89
CA PHE A 61 45.88 -13.13 -18.88
C PHE A 61 45.52 -11.77 -18.29
N ILE A 62 45.00 -11.74 -17.05
CA ILE A 62 44.64 -10.52 -16.31
C ILE A 62 44.89 -10.80 -14.84
N SER A 63 45.42 -9.83 -14.11
CA SER A 63 45.61 -9.93 -12.66
C SER A 63 44.29 -9.76 -11.91
N ILE A 64 44.24 -10.26 -10.67
CA ILE A 64 43.09 -10.07 -9.78
C ILE A 64 42.91 -8.58 -9.44
N GLU A 65 44.01 -7.84 -9.35
CA GLU A 65 44.05 -6.40 -9.04
C GLU A 65 43.40 -5.57 -10.16
N GLU A 66 43.64 -5.91 -11.43
CA GLU A 66 43.00 -5.25 -12.58
C GLU A 66 41.48 -5.47 -12.62
N ILE A 67 40.99 -6.62 -12.15
CA ILE A 67 39.54 -6.88 -12.02
C ILE A 67 38.94 -6.06 -10.87
N GLN A 68 39.64 -5.97 -9.74
CA GLN A 68 39.20 -5.17 -8.61
C GLN A 68 39.14 -3.68 -8.96
N ASP A 69 40.13 -3.16 -9.69
CA ASP A 69 40.13 -1.77 -10.15
C ASP A 69 39.02 -1.49 -11.16
N LYS A 70 38.77 -2.43 -12.09
CA LYS A 70 37.65 -2.34 -13.04
C LYS A 70 36.28 -2.32 -12.35
N LEU A 71 36.09 -3.17 -11.32
CA LEU A 71 34.87 -3.18 -10.50
C LEU A 71 34.70 -1.86 -9.73
N LYS A 72 35.77 -1.35 -9.14
CA LYS A 72 35.76 -0.07 -8.42
C LYS A 72 35.35 1.09 -9.33
N ARG A 73 35.93 1.17 -10.54
CA ARG A 73 35.56 2.19 -11.54
C ARG A 73 34.11 2.06 -12.00
N GLN A 74 33.60 0.84 -12.16
CA GLN A 74 32.18 0.62 -12.49
C GLN A 74 31.25 1.11 -11.39
N GLN A 75 31.60 0.84 -10.13
CA GLN A 75 30.82 1.29 -8.98
C GLN A 75 30.86 2.82 -8.85
N GLU A 76 32.01 3.46 -9.04
CA GLU A 76 32.12 4.92 -9.06
C GLU A 76 31.27 5.58 -10.17
N VAL A 77 31.17 4.95 -11.35
CA VAL A 77 30.31 5.45 -12.43
C VAL A 77 28.84 5.28 -12.09
N GLN A 78 28.44 4.15 -11.50
CA GLN A 78 27.07 3.94 -11.02
C GLN A 78 26.69 4.95 -9.93
N ASP A 79 27.56 5.19 -8.96
CA ASP A 79 27.32 6.16 -7.88
C ASP A 79 27.19 7.59 -8.41
N LYS A 80 28.03 7.98 -9.37
CA LYS A 80 27.92 9.28 -10.06
C LYS A 80 26.62 9.41 -10.84
N THR A 81 26.19 8.34 -11.50
CA THR A 81 24.95 8.33 -12.29
C THR A 81 23.75 8.43 -11.35
N HIS A 82 23.71 7.63 -10.30
CA HIS A 82 22.67 7.69 -9.26
C HIS A 82 22.59 9.07 -8.61
N THR A 83 23.73 9.69 -8.31
CA THR A 83 23.78 11.05 -7.75
C THR A 83 23.27 12.10 -8.72
N SER A 84 23.62 11.99 -10.02
CA SER A 84 23.12 12.90 -11.06
C SER A 84 21.61 12.75 -11.26
N THR A 85 21.10 11.52 -11.30
CA THR A 85 19.68 11.22 -11.42
C THR A 85 18.91 11.75 -10.21
N LYS A 86 19.43 11.57 -9.00
CA LYS A 86 18.82 12.13 -7.79
C LYS A 86 18.71 13.65 -7.86
N LYS A 87 19.75 14.34 -8.33
CA LYS A 87 19.71 15.81 -8.54
C LYS A 87 18.69 16.23 -9.62
N GLN A 88 18.50 15.44 -10.66
CA GLN A 88 17.48 15.72 -11.68
C GLN A 88 16.07 15.57 -11.11
N PHE A 89 15.84 14.57 -10.25
CA PHE A 89 14.58 14.43 -9.53
C PHE A 89 14.37 15.60 -8.56
N ASP A 90 15.39 16.00 -7.79
CA ASP A 90 15.28 17.15 -6.89
C ASP A 90 14.91 18.46 -7.64
N LEU A 91 15.44 18.66 -8.86
CA LEU A 91 15.10 19.81 -9.71
C LEU A 91 13.66 19.71 -10.26
N ALA A 92 13.24 18.53 -10.71
CA ALA A 92 11.90 18.30 -11.21
C ALA A 92 10.85 18.48 -10.10
N ASP A 93 11.13 18.01 -8.89
CA ASP A 93 10.30 18.19 -7.70
C ASP A 93 10.16 19.70 -7.38
N SER A 94 11.26 20.46 -7.46
CA SER A 94 11.24 21.91 -7.23
C SER A 94 10.42 22.68 -8.28
N GLU A 95 10.48 22.29 -9.56
CA GLU A 95 9.64 22.89 -10.61
C GLU A 95 8.15 22.52 -10.45
N MET A 96 7.87 21.29 -10.00
CA MET A 96 6.52 20.82 -9.73
C MET A 96 5.90 21.53 -8.54
N ASP A 97 6.66 21.70 -7.44
CA ASP A 97 6.27 22.46 -6.26
C ASP A 97 5.92 23.91 -6.62
N LYS A 98 6.70 24.53 -7.51
CA LYS A 98 6.42 25.89 -7.98
C LYS A 98 5.09 25.98 -8.74
N LYS A 99 4.80 25.01 -9.61
CA LYS A 99 3.50 24.94 -10.33
C LYS A 99 2.33 24.71 -9.38
N ILE A 100 2.52 23.87 -8.36
CA ILE A 100 1.48 23.61 -7.35
C ILE A 100 1.20 24.89 -6.53
N ALA A 101 2.23 25.63 -6.14
CA ALA A 101 2.09 26.89 -5.42
C ALA A 101 1.37 27.96 -6.26
N GLU A 102 1.65 28.04 -7.56
CA GLU A 102 0.95 28.93 -8.50
C GLU A 102 -0.54 28.54 -8.61
N ASN A 103 -0.85 27.25 -8.78
CA ASN A 103 -2.22 26.76 -8.87
C ASN A 103 -3.02 26.99 -7.57
N LEU A 104 -2.40 26.80 -6.39
CA LEU A 104 -3.04 27.05 -5.10
C LEU A 104 -3.32 28.55 -4.89
N ARG A 105 -2.41 29.42 -5.33
CA ARG A 105 -2.61 30.87 -5.28
C ARG A 105 -3.80 31.30 -6.14
N ASP A 106 -3.93 30.73 -7.34
CA ASP A 106 -5.03 31.03 -8.24
C ASP A 106 -6.36 30.48 -7.70
N LYS A 107 -6.36 29.28 -7.11
CA LYS A 107 -7.53 28.72 -6.41
C LYS A 107 -7.98 29.61 -5.25
N HIS A 108 -7.06 30.08 -4.40
CA HIS A 108 -7.40 30.98 -3.29
C HIS A 108 -7.96 32.32 -3.77
N LYS A 109 -7.49 32.82 -4.92
CA LYS A 109 -8.03 34.03 -5.53
C LYS A 109 -9.46 33.82 -6.03
N ALA A 110 -9.71 32.68 -6.71
CA ALA A 110 -11.05 32.29 -7.16
C ALA A 110 -12.03 32.06 -5.99
N ASP A 111 -11.58 31.42 -4.91
CA ASP A 111 -12.40 31.16 -3.72
C ASP A 111 -12.75 32.44 -2.94
N LYS A 112 -11.85 33.43 -2.97
CA LYS A 112 -12.10 34.74 -2.34
C LYS A 112 -13.09 35.57 -3.14
N GLU A 113 -13.10 35.43 -4.47
CA GLU A 113 -14.09 36.04 -5.35
C GLU A 113 -15.45 35.33 -5.23
N SER A 114 -15.48 33.99 -5.15
CA SER A 114 -16.72 33.21 -5.02
C SER A 114 -17.42 33.42 -3.67
N LYS A 115 -16.66 33.48 -2.56
CA LYS A 115 -17.19 33.81 -1.22
C LYS A 115 -17.72 35.24 -1.09
N LYS A 116 -17.32 36.14 -2.00
CA LYS A 116 -17.87 37.50 -2.05
C LYS A 116 -19.23 37.56 -2.76
N ILE A 117 -19.57 36.53 -3.55
CA ILE A 117 -20.79 36.45 -4.35
C ILE A 117 -21.89 35.65 -3.61
N LEU A 118 -21.52 34.64 -2.82
CA LEU A 118 -22.46 33.80 -2.07
C LEU A 118 -22.45 34.17 -0.58
N GLY A 119 -23.38 35.03 -0.20
CA GLY A 119 -23.61 35.43 1.19
C GLY A 119 -23.89 34.25 2.13
N SER A 120 -23.39 34.39 3.36
CA SER A 120 -23.36 33.44 4.46
C SER A 120 -24.72 32.80 4.80
N LYS A 121 -24.77 31.46 4.87
CA LYS A 121 -25.72 30.72 5.71
C LYS A 121 -25.02 29.51 6.33
N ASN A 122 -24.91 29.54 7.66
CA ASN A 122 -24.66 28.37 8.51
C ASN A 122 -25.98 27.61 8.65
N ASP A 123 -25.92 26.28 8.59
CA ASP A 123 -26.91 25.41 9.24
C ASP A 123 -26.13 24.27 9.92
N ASP A 124 -26.12 24.33 11.24
CA ASP A 124 -25.68 23.26 12.14
C ASP A 124 -26.75 22.16 12.17
N ILE A 125 -26.36 20.91 11.89
CA ILE A 125 -27.20 19.73 12.12
C ILE A 125 -26.45 18.84 13.11
N GLU A 126 -26.88 18.90 14.37
CA GLU A 126 -26.52 17.95 15.43
C GLU A 126 -27.21 16.61 15.16
N ASP A 127 -26.42 15.57 14.91
CA ASP A 127 -26.90 14.19 14.80
C ASP A 127 -26.57 13.44 16.09
N ASN A 128 -27.62 13.16 16.87
CA ASN A 128 -27.58 12.47 18.16
C ASN A 128 -27.74 10.96 17.92
N SER A 129 -26.63 10.21 17.88
CA SER A 129 -26.66 8.74 17.96
C SER A 129 -25.50 8.18 18.78
N THR A 130 -25.50 8.41 20.08
CA THR A 130 -24.63 7.73 21.05
C THR A 130 -25.26 6.41 21.48
N ASN A 131 -24.79 5.32 20.91
CA ASN A 131 -24.85 3.98 21.50
C ASN A 131 -23.60 3.20 21.07
N SER A 132 -22.42 3.53 21.62
CA SER A 132 -21.24 2.67 21.54
C SER A 132 -21.02 1.97 22.88
N THR A 133 -21.38 0.69 22.94
CA THR A 133 -20.80 -0.22 23.93
C THR A 133 -19.39 -0.55 23.45
N ASP A 134 -18.39 0.18 23.92
CA ASP A 134 -16.99 -0.08 23.58
C ASP A 134 -16.61 -1.53 23.95
N LEU A 135 -16.07 -2.27 22.98
CA LEU A 135 -15.70 -3.67 23.19
C LEU A 135 -14.44 -3.76 24.05
N LYS A 136 -14.59 -4.21 25.30
CA LYS A 136 -13.46 -4.50 26.19
C LYS A 136 -13.10 -5.99 26.14
N LEU A 137 -11.82 -6.27 25.91
CA LEU A 137 -11.27 -7.62 25.91
C LEU A 137 -10.80 -8.04 27.30
N ASP A 138 -10.88 -9.34 27.61
CA ASP A 138 -10.26 -9.90 28.82
C ASP A 138 -8.73 -9.83 28.76
N ASP A 139 -8.07 -9.85 29.92
CA ASP A 139 -6.61 -9.72 30.06
C ASP A 139 -5.81 -10.69 29.17
N LYS A 140 -6.31 -11.92 29.02
CA LYS A 140 -5.67 -12.95 28.18
C LYS A 140 -5.63 -12.59 26.69
N TYR A 141 -6.44 -11.63 26.24
CA TYR A 141 -6.49 -11.14 24.87
C TYR A 141 -5.80 -9.77 24.69
N HIS A 142 -5.19 -9.20 25.73
CA HIS A 142 -4.48 -7.91 25.64
C HIS A 142 -3.31 -7.90 24.64
N TRP A 143 -2.82 -9.07 24.22
CA TRP A 143 -1.86 -9.19 23.12
C TRP A 143 -2.41 -8.60 21.81
N ILE A 144 -3.74 -8.60 21.60
CA ILE A 144 -4.39 -8.00 20.43
C ILE A 144 -4.18 -6.49 20.41
N TYR A 145 -4.33 -5.80 21.54
CA TYR A 145 -4.03 -4.36 21.62
C TYR A 145 -2.56 -4.05 21.32
N LYS A 146 -1.63 -4.93 21.71
CA LYS A 146 -0.21 -4.79 21.35
C LYS A 146 0.01 -4.95 19.84
N LEU A 147 -0.69 -5.90 19.23
CA LEU A 147 -0.68 -6.12 17.79
C LEU A 147 -1.23 -4.92 17.01
N LEU A 148 -2.31 -4.30 17.47
CA LEU A 148 -2.94 -3.14 16.82
C LEU A 148 -2.04 -1.89 16.80
N LYS A 149 -1.13 -1.76 17.76
CA LYS A 149 -0.13 -0.67 17.80
C LYS A 149 0.98 -0.82 16.76
N LEU A 150 1.10 -1.98 16.11
CA LEU A 150 2.09 -2.21 15.08
C LEU A 150 1.63 -1.56 13.77
N PRO A 151 2.52 -0.82 13.07
CA PRO A 151 2.16 -0.16 11.82
C PRO A 151 1.89 -1.16 10.71
N PHE A 152 2.62 -2.26 10.67
CA PHE A 152 2.43 -3.33 9.71
C PHE A 152 2.42 -4.67 10.42
N ARG A 153 1.51 -5.55 10.03
CA ARG A 153 1.36 -6.88 10.60
C ARG A 153 0.79 -7.84 9.58
N VAL A 154 1.10 -9.11 9.74
CA VAL A 154 0.58 -10.18 8.88
C VAL A 154 -0.32 -11.12 9.69
N LEU A 155 -1.46 -11.49 9.13
CA LEU A 155 -2.27 -12.60 9.61
C LEU A 155 -2.12 -13.75 8.63
N SER A 156 -1.63 -14.88 9.12
CA SER A 156 -1.37 -16.07 8.30
C SER A 156 -2.11 -17.28 8.85
N GLY A 157 -2.12 -18.37 8.09
CA GLY A 157 -2.71 -19.65 8.47
C GLY A 157 -3.66 -20.18 7.41
N GLU A 158 -3.98 -21.46 7.47
CA GLU A 158 -4.79 -22.12 6.44
C GLU A 158 -6.24 -21.61 6.42
N GLN A 159 -7.01 -22.04 5.42
CA GLN A 159 -8.45 -21.83 5.40
C GLN A 159 -9.10 -22.40 6.67
N GLY A 160 -10.10 -21.71 7.22
CA GLY A 160 -10.78 -22.14 8.44
C GLY A 160 -10.02 -21.90 9.75
N SER A 161 -8.75 -21.48 9.72
CA SER A 161 -7.91 -21.28 10.91
C SER A 161 -8.39 -20.16 11.86
N GLY A 162 -9.21 -19.23 11.37
CA GLY A 162 -9.78 -18.13 12.17
C GLY A 162 -9.30 -16.73 11.79
N LYS A 163 -8.46 -16.57 10.76
CA LYS A 163 -7.94 -15.27 10.27
C LYS A 163 -9.03 -14.22 10.13
N SER A 164 -10.08 -14.51 9.36
CA SER A 164 -11.17 -13.55 9.11
C SER A 164 -12.01 -13.22 10.35
N THR A 165 -11.99 -14.06 11.38
CA THR A 165 -12.64 -13.73 12.66
C THR A 165 -11.78 -12.74 13.45
N LEU A 166 -10.46 -12.96 13.48
CA LEU A 166 -9.51 -12.05 14.10
C LEU A 166 -9.47 -10.69 13.39
N GLU A 167 -9.49 -10.66 12.05
CA GLU A 167 -9.57 -9.42 11.26
C GLU A 167 -10.78 -8.58 11.64
N ARG A 168 -11.97 -9.19 11.73
CA ARG A 168 -13.20 -8.48 12.10
C ARG A 168 -13.12 -7.92 13.52
N LEU A 169 -12.56 -8.68 14.47
CA LEU A 169 -12.33 -8.15 15.81
C LEU A 169 -11.40 -6.93 15.78
N MET A 170 -10.30 -7.01 15.02
CA MET A 170 -9.35 -5.91 14.88
C MET A 170 -9.97 -4.68 14.24
N ILE A 171 -10.80 -4.86 13.20
CA ILE A 171 -11.59 -3.79 12.59
C ILE A 171 -12.48 -3.13 13.63
N ARG A 172 -13.22 -3.91 14.42
CA ARG A 172 -14.11 -3.38 15.46
C ARG A 172 -13.34 -2.55 16.50
N LEU A 173 -12.23 -3.07 17.02
CA LEU A 173 -11.42 -2.39 18.03
C LEU A 173 -10.79 -1.10 17.49
N LEU A 174 -10.31 -1.10 16.25
CA LEU A 174 -9.75 0.10 15.63
C LEU A 174 -10.83 1.15 15.33
N LYS A 175 -12.03 0.71 14.97
CA LYS A 175 -13.16 1.61 14.79
C LYS A 175 -13.58 2.26 16.11
N ASP A 176 -13.60 1.49 17.20
CA ASP A 176 -13.84 2.02 18.56
C ASP A 176 -12.75 3.05 18.94
N ASP A 177 -11.52 2.91 18.42
CA ASP A 177 -10.42 3.90 18.54
C ASP A 177 -10.42 4.98 17.43
N ARG A 178 -11.58 5.21 16.78
CA ARG A 178 -11.84 6.25 15.77
C ARG A 178 -10.97 6.18 14.51
N TYR A 179 -10.43 5.01 14.16
CA TYR A 179 -9.77 4.82 12.87
C TYR A 179 -10.78 4.78 11.73
N HIS A 180 -10.46 5.44 10.63
CA HIS A 180 -11.08 5.18 9.34
C HIS A 180 -10.60 3.85 8.80
N ILE A 181 -11.51 2.91 8.55
CA ILE A 181 -11.17 1.56 8.10
C ILE A 181 -11.35 1.46 6.59
N VAL A 182 -10.28 1.06 5.90
CA VAL A 182 -10.27 0.70 4.47
C VAL A 182 -10.04 -0.80 4.36
N VAL A 183 -11.00 -1.52 3.78
CA VAL A 183 -10.90 -2.95 3.48
C VAL A 183 -10.69 -3.12 1.98
N ILE A 184 -9.59 -3.73 1.58
CA ILE A 184 -9.29 -4.06 0.20
C ILE A 184 -9.52 -5.56 0.00
N ASN A 185 -10.48 -5.92 -0.84
CA ASN A 185 -10.80 -7.32 -1.13
C ASN A 185 -11.53 -7.44 -2.48
N PRO A 186 -10.84 -7.82 -3.57
CA PRO A 186 -11.45 -7.93 -4.90
C PRO A 186 -12.48 -9.06 -5.02
N GLU A 187 -12.48 -10.02 -4.09
CA GLU A 187 -13.38 -11.18 -4.12
C GLU A 187 -14.64 -11.00 -3.27
N THR A 188 -14.76 -9.86 -2.57
CA THR A 188 -15.86 -9.64 -1.65
C THR A 188 -17.01 -8.88 -2.30
N ASN A 189 -18.23 -9.16 -1.83
CA ASN A 189 -19.37 -8.29 -2.10
C ASN A 189 -19.32 -7.10 -1.11
N PRO A 190 -19.13 -5.85 -1.55
CA PRO A 190 -19.05 -4.70 -0.64
C PRO A 190 -20.38 -4.41 0.07
N THR A 191 -21.54 -4.77 -0.53
CA THR A 191 -22.87 -4.45 0.02
C THR A 191 -23.20 -5.14 1.34
N VAL A 192 -22.51 -6.23 1.68
CA VAL A 192 -22.72 -6.95 2.95
C VAL A 192 -21.89 -6.36 4.10
N TRP A 193 -21.04 -5.38 3.83
CA TRP A 193 -20.26 -4.66 4.82
C TRP A 193 -20.92 -3.32 5.16
N SER A 194 -20.81 -2.90 6.42
CA SER A 194 -21.30 -1.58 6.84
C SER A 194 -20.38 -0.98 7.89
N GLY A 195 -20.26 0.34 7.87
CA GLY A 195 -19.45 1.09 8.82
C GLY A 195 -17.95 1.08 8.52
N VAL A 196 -17.53 0.64 7.33
CA VAL A 196 -16.15 0.65 6.83
C VAL A 196 -16.16 0.98 5.34
N GLN A 197 -15.06 1.49 4.79
CA GLN A 197 -14.87 1.63 3.34
C GLN A 197 -14.39 0.30 2.77
N VAL A 198 -15.04 -0.21 1.73
CA VAL A 198 -14.64 -1.45 1.04
C VAL A 198 -14.29 -1.13 -0.40
N LEU A 199 -13.05 -1.47 -0.80
CA LEU A 199 -12.55 -1.39 -2.17
C LEU A 199 -12.53 -2.82 -2.73
N ALA A 200 -13.40 -3.08 -3.71
CA ALA A 200 -13.57 -4.40 -4.31
C ALA A 200 -13.41 -4.39 -5.83
N ASP A 201 -13.62 -3.26 -6.49
CA ASP A 201 -13.34 -3.10 -7.92
C ASP A 201 -11.88 -2.67 -8.15
N VAL A 202 -11.32 -3.12 -9.27
CA VAL A 202 -9.91 -2.92 -9.60
C VAL A 202 -9.54 -1.45 -9.75
N GLU A 203 -10.44 -0.66 -10.31
CA GLU A 203 -10.25 0.77 -10.56
C GLU A 203 -10.05 1.50 -9.23
N SER A 204 -10.97 1.35 -8.27
CA SER A 204 -10.86 1.99 -6.96
C SER A 204 -9.68 1.49 -6.14
N ILE A 205 -9.30 0.22 -6.28
CA ILE A 205 -8.12 -0.35 -5.62
C ILE A 205 -6.85 0.32 -6.17
N ASN A 206 -6.70 0.40 -7.49
CA ASN A 206 -5.53 1.03 -8.10
C ASN A 206 -5.45 2.53 -7.79
N GLU A 207 -6.58 3.26 -7.87
CA GLU A 207 -6.65 4.67 -7.49
C GLU A 207 -6.23 4.90 -6.03
N PHE A 208 -6.69 4.03 -5.12
CA PHE A 208 -6.30 4.11 -3.72
C PHE A 208 -4.80 3.83 -3.52
N MET A 209 -4.25 2.82 -4.19
CA MET A 209 -2.82 2.48 -4.07
C MET A 209 -1.91 3.57 -4.63
N ASP A 210 -2.29 4.18 -5.76
CA ASP A 210 -1.57 5.30 -6.36
C ASP A 210 -1.59 6.54 -5.45
N SER A 211 -2.79 6.92 -4.99
CA SER A 211 -2.96 8.07 -4.10
C SER A 211 -2.35 7.89 -2.71
N PHE A 212 -2.11 6.65 -2.25
CA PHE A 212 -1.56 6.39 -0.92
C PHE A 212 -0.19 7.00 -0.69
N LEU A 213 0.68 6.98 -1.71
CA LEU A 213 2.00 7.60 -1.60
C LEU A 213 1.90 9.11 -1.43
N GLU A 214 1.02 9.74 -2.21
CA GLU A 214 0.74 11.17 -2.10
C GLU A 214 0.08 11.52 -0.76
N MET A 215 -0.83 10.69 -0.24
CA MET A 215 -1.39 10.89 1.10
C MET A 215 -0.29 10.95 2.16
N VAL A 216 0.71 10.06 2.11
CA VAL A 216 1.83 10.09 3.06
C VAL A 216 2.68 11.36 2.88
N ARG A 217 2.99 11.74 1.63
CA ARG A 217 3.76 12.95 1.31
C ARG A 217 3.05 14.22 1.76
N ASP A 218 1.74 14.26 1.60
CA ASP A 218 0.89 15.36 2.02
C ASP A 218 0.90 15.51 3.54
N ARG A 219 0.81 14.41 4.30
CA ARG A 219 0.92 14.45 5.77
C ARG A 219 2.30 14.96 6.20
N GLN A 220 3.36 14.54 5.52
CA GLN A 220 4.72 15.05 5.77
C GLN A 220 4.85 16.54 5.48
N ARG A 221 4.26 17.02 4.38
CA ARG A 221 4.26 18.44 4.01
C ARG A 221 3.47 19.26 5.02
N GLN A 222 2.28 18.80 5.40
CA GLN A 222 1.46 19.43 6.43
C GLN A 222 2.20 19.56 7.76
N ALA A 223 2.90 18.50 8.22
CA ALA A 223 3.69 18.56 9.45
C ALA A 223 4.79 19.64 9.38
N ARG A 224 5.50 19.74 8.23
CA ARG A 224 6.52 20.79 8.00
C ARG A 224 5.91 22.19 8.00
N ASP A 225 4.77 22.37 7.33
CA ASP A 225 4.09 23.66 7.24
C ASP A 225 3.56 24.12 8.60
N LEU A 226 3.13 23.17 9.44
CA LEU A 226 2.69 23.41 10.81
C LEU A 226 3.86 23.56 11.81
N VAL A 227 5.09 23.26 11.39
CA VAL A 227 6.29 23.26 12.24
C VAL A 227 6.11 22.36 13.47
N ILE A 228 5.51 21.19 13.26
CA ILE A 228 5.31 20.16 14.29
C ILE A 228 6.09 18.89 13.94
N ASP A 229 6.48 18.13 14.96
CA ASP A 229 7.11 16.84 14.74
C ASP A 229 6.07 15.74 14.45
N GLU A 230 6.54 14.50 14.28
CA GLU A 230 5.65 13.41 13.91
C GLU A 230 4.70 12.96 15.03
N ASP A 231 5.09 13.11 16.30
CA ASP A 231 4.22 12.75 17.43
C ASP A 231 3.13 13.82 17.61
N ASP A 232 3.49 15.10 17.50
CA ASP A 232 2.55 16.22 17.49
C ASP A 232 1.60 16.14 16.28
N TYR A 233 2.06 15.64 15.13
CA TYR A 233 1.20 15.43 13.96
C TYR A 233 0.11 14.38 14.22
N LEU A 234 0.44 13.30 14.94
CA LEU A 234 -0.56 12.28 15.33
C LEU A 234 -1.64 12.88 16.25
N ASP A 235 -1.25 13.79 17.14
CA ASP A 235 -2.18 14.53 17.99
C ASP A 235 -3.02 15.54 17.20
N TYR A 236 -2.43 16.19 16.18
CA TYR A 236 -3.14 17.10 15.28
C TYR A 236 -4.25 16.40 14.47
N ILE A 237 -4.04 15.16 14.03
CA ILE A 237 -5.04 14.40 13.25
C ILE A 237 -6.01 13.58 14.11
N LYS A 238 -5.87 13.57 15.44
CA LYS A 238 -6.61 12.66 16.33
C LYS A 238 -8.13 12.82 16.29
N ASP A 239 -8.59 14.02 15.98
CA ASP A 239 -10.01 14.38 15.91
C ASP A 239 -10.50 14.58 14.46
N LYS A 240 -9.63 14.33 13.47
CA LYS A 240 -10.02 14.32 12.05
C LYS A 240 -10.69 12.99 11.70
N SER A 241 -11.65 13.05 10.78
CA SER A 241 -12.39 11.89 10.29
C SER A 241 -11.93 11.45 8.89
N GLY A 242 -12.31 10.25 8.48
CA GLY A 242 -12.05 9.75 7.13
C GLY A 242 -10.57 9.60 6.83
N LEU A 243 -10.19 9.84 5.57
CA LEU A 243 -8.80 9.72 5.11
C LEU A 243 -7.87 10.81 5.65
N GLU A 244 -8.39 11.85 6.31
CA GLU A 244 -7.57 12.89 6.96
C GLU A 244 -7.17 12.53 8.40
N GLY A 245 -7.86 11.56 9.01
CA GLY A 245 -7.60 11.09 10.37
C GLY A 245 -6.64 9.90 10.45
N LYS A 246 -6.77 9.10 11.50
CA LYS A 246 -6.08 7.80 11.59
C LYS A 246 -6.72 6.81 10.63
N VAL A 247 -5.91 6.07 9.87
CA VAL A 247 -6.41 5.16 8.84
C VAL A 247 -5.84 3.75 9.06
N ALA A 248 -6.73 2.76 9.06
CA ALA A 248 -6.36 1.35 9.13
C ALA A 248 -6.76 0.63 7.84
N ILE A 249 -5.79 -0.01 7.21
CA ILE A 249 -5.95 -0.67 5.91
C ILE A 249 -5.87 -2.18 6.12
N PHE A 250 -6.89 -2.90 5.68
CA PHE A 250 -6.97 -4.36 5.74
C PHE A 250 -6.89 -4.91 4.33
N LEU A 251 -5.78 -5.60 4.04
CA LEU A 251 -5.47 -6.22 2.76
C LEU A 251 -5.88 -7.68 2.85
N MET A 252 -7.15 -7.95 2.53
CA MET A 252 -7.69 -9.31 2.56
C MET A 252 -7.44 -9.99 1.22
N GLU A 253 -7.13 -11.29 1.23
CA GLU A 253 -6.95 -12.08 0.00
C GLU A 253 -5.85 -11.49 -0.92
N SER A 254 -4.79 -10.93 -0.33
CA SER A 254 -3.79 -10.14 -1.07
C SER A 254 -3.02 -10.92 -2.13
N ASN A 255 -3.02 -12.26 -2.04
CA ASN A 255 -2.41 -13.16 -3.03
C ASN A 255 -3.16 -13.18 -4.37
N THR A 256 -4.39 -12.67 -4.43
CA THR A 256 -5.20 -12.70 -5.66
C THR A 256 -5.25 -11.35 -6.38
N TYR A 257 -4.66 -10.30 -5.81
CA TYR A 257 -4.76 -8.92 -6.33
C TYR A 257 -4.27 -8.79 -7.77
N GLU A 258 -3.05 -9.24 -8.09
CA GLU A 258 -2.52 -9.17 -9.45
C GLU A 258 -3.35 -10.02 -10.43
N VAL A 259 -3.88 -11.16 -9.98
CA VAL A 259 -4.75 -12.03 -10.79
C VAL A 259 -6.08 -11.34 -11.11
N HIS A 260 -6.58 -10.51 -10.18
CA HIS A 260 -7.77 -9.68 -10.37
C HIS A 260 -7.48 -8.38 -11.12
N GLY A 261 -6.25 -8.09 -11.53
CA GLY A 261 -5.90 -6.92 -12.35
C GLY A 261 -5.43 -5.69 -11.57
N VAL A 262 -5.15 -5.82 -10.28
CA VAL A 262 -4.46 -4.78 -9.52
C VAL A 262 -3.06 -4.58 -10.10
N ASP A 263 -2.67 -3.33 -10.32
CA ASP A 263 -1.39 -3.00 -10.94
C ASP A 263 -0.22 -3.46 -10.04
N PRO A 264 0.68 -4.33 -10.54
CA PRO A 264 1.79 -4.86 -9.74
C PRO A 264 2.77 -3.81 -9.22
N ASP A 265 2.98 -2.72 -9.96
CA ASP A 265 3.93 -1.68 -9.58
C ASP A 265 3.33 -0.76 -8.50
N LEU A 266 2.06 -0.38 -8.62
CA LEU A 266 1.31 0.33 -7.57
C LEU A 266 1.26 -0.50 -6.30
N TRP A 267 0.91 -1.78 -6.42
CA TRP A 267 0.83 -2.69 -5.28
C TRP A 267 2.18 -2.86 -4.57
N ALA A 268 3.26 -3.05 -5.33
CA ALA A 268 4.59 -3.14 -4.75
C ALA A 268 5.03 -1.85 -4.06
N ASN A 269 4.74 -0.69 -4.64
CA ASN A 269 5.09 0.60 -4.03
C ASN A 269 4.28 0.87 -2.76
N PHE A 270 2.99 0.55 -2.77
CA PHE A 270 2.14 0.60 -1.59
C PHE A 270 2.70 -0.26 -0.44
N LEU A 271 3.07 -1.52 -0.72
CA LEU A 271 3.64 -2.42 0.28
C LEU A 271 4.99 -1.92 0.82
N LYS A 272 5.88 -1.42 -0.05
CA LYS A 272 7.17 -0.83 0.37
C LYS A 272 6.97 0.35 1.30
N GLN A 273 6.04 1.26 0.97
CA GLN A 273 5.72 2.38 1.83
C GLN A 273 5.18 1.88 3.17
N SER A 274 4.24 0.93 3.14
CA SER A 274 3.58 0.35 4.31
C SER A 274 4.55 -0.31 5.30
N LEU A 275 5.62 -0.93 4.82
CA LEU A 275 6.62 -1.60 5.65
C LEU A 275 7.65 -0.65 6.27
N THR A 276 7.81 0.56 5.73
CA THR A 276 8.95 1.43 6.06
C THR A 276 8.61 2.52 7.06
N ASN A 277 7.61 3.36 6.77
CA ASN A 277 7.37 4.55 7.59
C ASN A 277 5.94 5.08 7.49
N ILE A 278 4.95 4.29 7.92
CA ILE A 278 3.54 4.73 7.92
C ILE A 278 3.00 5.07 9.32
N ARG A 279 3.66 4.55 10.38
CA ARG A 279 3.23 4.74 11.78
C ARG A 279 3.10 6.21 12.15
N LYS A 280 4.17 6.96 11.84
CA LYS A 280 4.34 8.38 12.15
C LYS A 280 3.29 9.26 11.48
N TRP A 281 2.71 8.76 10.39
CA TRP A 281 1.72 9.48 9.60
C TRP A 281 0.32 8.94 9.84
N GLY A 282 0.05 8.25 10.95
CA GLY A 282 -1.31 7.88 11.35
C GLY A 282 -1.92 6.71 10.58
N PHE A 283 -1.09 5.89 9.93
CA PHE A 283 -1.53 4.73 9.17
C PHE A 283 -1.13 3.42 9.86
N THR A 284 -1.98 2.40 9.69
CA THR A 284 -1.67 1.02 10.06
C THR A 284 -2.22 0.06 9.01
N VAL A 285 -1.50 -1.02 8.74
CA VAL A 285 -1.78 -1.96 7.67
C VAL A 285 -1.78 -3.39 8.23
N CYS A 286 -2.80 -4.15 7.87
CA CYS A 286 -2.96 -5.56 8.17
C CYS A 286 -3.00 -6.34 6.87
N LEU A 287 -2.01 -7.21 6.64
CA LEU A 287 -1.95 -8.08 5.49
C LEU A 287 -2.43 -9.49 5.84
N THR A 288 -3.37 -10.05 5.08
CA THR A 288 -3.85 -11.41 5.33
C THR A 288 -3.44 -12.35 4.20
N ALA A 289 -2.72 -13.42 4.56
CA ALA A 289 -2.19 -14.42 3.65
C ALA A 289 -2.63 -15.83 4.05
N HIS A 290 -2.78 -16.74 3.08
CA HIS A 290 -3.20 -18.12 3.35
C HIS A 290 -2.07 -19.07 3.76
N SER A 291 -0.82 -18.79 3.42
CA SER A 291 0.32 -19.57 3.92
C SER A 291 1.67 -18.86 3.77
N ASP A 292 2.65 -19.32 4.52
CA ASP A 292 4.05 -18.84 4.49
C ASP A 292 4.76 -19.19 3.17
N ASN A 293 4.24 -20.16 2.43
CA ASN A 293 4.80 -20.60 1.15
C ASN A 293 4.32 -19.77 -0.04
N GLN A 294 3.36 -18.86 0.14
CA GLN A 294 2.88 -17.94 -0.89
C GLN A 294 3.66 -16.61 -0.85
N THR A 295 4.98 -16.69 -0.94
CA THR A 295 5.90 -15.52 -0.94
C THR A 295 5.77 -14.62 -2.18
N SER A 296 4.89 -14.94 -3.13
CA SER A 296 4.56 -14.09 -4.28
C SER A 296 3.30 -13.26 -4.01
N ILE A 297 3.34 -12.39 -3.00
CA ILE A 297 2.27 -11.42 -2.76
C ILE A 297 2.26 -10.36 -3.86
N SER A 298 3.44 -10.08 -4.44
CA SER A 298 3.56 -9.36 -5.70
C SER A 298 4.74 -9.89 -6.52
N SER A 299 4.56 -9.96 -7.84
CA SER A 299 5.61 -10.31 -8.80
C SER A 299 6.73 -9.26 -8.86
N LYS A 300 6.46 -8.02 -8.45
CA LYS A 300 7.38 -6.88 -8.47
C LYS A 300 8.09 -6.63 -7.13
N LEU A 301 7.86 -7.47 -6.12
CA LEU A 301 8.40 -7.29 -4.77
C LEU A 301 9.79 -7.92 -4.53
N ALA A 302 10.52 -8.28 -5.60
CA ALA A 302 11.82 -8.93 -5.49
C ALA A 302 12.76 -8.15 -4.55
N GLY A 303 13.21 -8.80 -3.46
CA GLY A 303 14.06 -8.21 -2.42
C GLY A 303 13.33 -7.65 -1.19
N PHE A 304 12.04 -7.30 -1.29
CA PHE A 304 11.20 -6.86 -0.17
C PHE A 304 10.43 -7.99 0.50
N SER A 305 10.38 -9.19 -0.10
CA SER A 305 9.81 -10.39 0.52
C SER A 305 10.40 -10.66 1.90
N LYS A 306 11.71 -10.42 2.08
CA LYS A 306 12.39 -10.52 3.38
C LYS A 306 11.83 -9.56 4.45
N MET A 307 11.35 -8.39 4.05
CA MET A 307 10.74 -7.44 5.00
C MET A 307 9.36 -7.90 5.43
N ILE A 308 8.58 -8.49 4.52
CA ILE A 308 7.30 -9.13 4.85
C ILE A 308 7.55 -10.33 5.77
N ASP A 309 8.55 -11.16 5.45
CA ASP A 309 8.92 -12.33 6.27
C ASP A 309 9.42 -11.94 7.66
N ALA A 310 10.00 -10.74 7.81
CA ALA A 310 10.44 -10.20 9.10
C ALA A 310 9.32 -9.46 9.86
N ALA A 311 8.19 -9.17 9.21
CA ALA A 311 7.11 -8.41 9.81
C ALA A 311 6.43 -9.19 10.94
N PRO A 312 6.03 -8.53 12.04
CA PRO A 312 5.27 -9.17 13.09
C PRO A 312 4.00 -9.82 12.55
N ARG A 313 3.67 -11.02 13.04
CA ARG A 313 2.55 -11.78 12.52
C ARG A 313 1.87 -12.68 13.53
N VAL A 314 0.64 -13.05 13.18
CA VAL A 314 -0.18 -14.00 13.93
C VAL A 314 -0.52 -15.16 12.99
N ASP A 315 -0.01 -16.33 13.30
CA ASP A 315 -0.26 -17.53 12.51
C ASP A 315 -1.41 -18.31 13.16
N CYS A 316 -2.60 -18.17 12.61
CA CYS A 316 -3.81 -18.83 13.09
C CYS A 316 -3.73 -20.34 12.81
N ILE A 317 -4.03 -21.15 13.82
CA ILE A 317 -3.88 -22.61 13.73
C ILE A 317 -5.22 -23.24 13.37
N ALA A 318 -5.28 -23.96 12.26
CA ALA A 318 -6.39 -24.85 11.90
C ALA A 318 -6.22 -26.23 12.54
N LYS A 319 -7.33 -26.95 12.72
CA LYS A 319 -7.38 -28.36 13.09
C LYS A 319 -8.46 -29.06 12.27
N ALA A 320 -8.38 -30.38 12.14
CA ALA A 320 -9.44 -31.16 11.53
C ALA A 320 -10.71 -31.13 12.40
N GLY A 321 -11.83 -30.78 11.79
CA GLY A 321 -13.17 -30.88 12.35
C GLY A 321 -13.65 -32.33 12.43
N SER A 322 -14.84 -32.53 13.01
CA SER A 322 -15.47 -33.85 13.12
C SER A 322 -15.86 -34.46 11.77
N ASP A 323 -15.99 -33.62 10.75
CA ASP A 323 -16.30 -33.93 9.35
C ASP A 323 -15.05 -33.95 8.45
N GLY A 324 -13.86 -33.70 9.02
CA GLY A 324 -12.62 -33.57 8.27
C GLY A 324 -12.39 -32.19 7.65
N GLU A 325 -13.32 -31.24 7.79
CA GLU A 325 -13.10 -29.87 7.34
C GLU A 325 -12.11 -29.13 8.25
N ALA A 326 -11.32 -28.22 7.68
CA ALA A 326 -10.42 -27.38 8.46
C ALA A 326 -11.23 -26.36 9.29
N VAL A 327 -11.16 -26.47 10.62
CA VAL A 327 -11.80 -25.55 11.57
C VAL A 327 -10.77 -24.88 12.47
N SER A 328 -11.11 -23.72 13.02
CA SER A 328 -10.20 -23.01 13.91
C SER A 328 -9.92 -23.84 15.16
N SER A 329 -8.64 -23.93 15.54
CA SER A 329 -8.26 -24.53 16.81
C SER A 329 -8.63 -23.64 18.01
N GLY A 330 -8.93 -22.36 17.78
CA GLY A 330 -9.05 -21.33 18.82
C GLY A 330 -7.70 -20.82 19.32
N LYS A 331 -6.60 -21.18 18.67
CA LYS A 331 -5.23 -20.79 19.02
C LYS A 331 -4.48 -20.20 17.82
N ALA A 332 -3.44 -19.43 18.11
CA ALA A 332 -2.52 -18.90 17.13
C ALA A 332 -1.10 -18.79 17.70
N TRP A 333 -0.11 -18.66 16.82
CA TRP A 333 1.26 -18.29 17.19
C TRP A 333 1.46 -16.80 16.94
N LEU A 334 1.76 -16.05 18.01
CA LEU A 334 2.22 -14.67 17.91
C LEU A 334 3.73 -14.67 17.68
N LYS A 335 4.16 -14.22 16.50
CA LYS A 335 5.56 -14.13 16.07
C LYS A 335 5.94 -12.68 15.86
N MET A 336 6.66 -12.10 16.81
CA MET A 336 7.03 -10.68 16.76
C MET A 336 8.23 -10.40 15.85
N LYS A 337 9.02 -11.43 15.52
CA LYS A 337 10.18 -11.36 14.62
C LYS A 337 9.92 -12.05 13.27
N GLY A 338 8.65 -12.15 12.88
CA GLY A 338 8.22 -12.71 11.61
C GLY A 338 8.35 -14.23 11.50
N VAL A 339 8.46 -14.76 10.28
CA VAL A 339 8.43 -16.20 9.95
C VAL A 339 9.46 -16.99 10.77
N ASN A 340 10.65 -16.42 10.94
CA ASN A 340 11.80 -17.06 11.60
C ASN A 340 11.92 -16.72 13.09
N ASP A 341 10.83 -16.29 13.74
CA ASP A 341 10.84 -16.03 15.17
C ASP A 341 11.17 -17.31 15.96
N LYS A 342 12.26 -17.27 16.73
CA LYS A 342 12.74 -18.40 17.54
C LYS A 342 11.97 -18.53 18.86
N GLN A 343 11.18 -17.53 19.24
CA GLN A 343 10.45 -17.51 20.50
C GLN A 343 8.97 -17.12 20.25
N PRO A 344 8.24 -17.89 19.42
CA PRO A 344 6.83 -17.64 19.20
C PRO A 344 6.04 -17.86 20.50
N MET A 345 5.01 -17.04 20.72
CA MET A 345 4.11 -17.18 21.86
C MET A 345 2.79 -17.80 21.40
N GLU A 346 2.36 -18.90 22.01
CA GLU A 346 1.01 -19.44 21.78
C GLU A 346 -0.02 -18.51 22.44
N VAL A 347 -1.05 -18.13 21.70
CA VAL A 347 -2.11 -17.23 22.17
C VAL A 347 -3.49 -17.80 21.83
N GLU A 348 -4.49 -17.47 22.65
CA GLU A 348 -5.89 -17.80 22.38
C GLU A 348 -6.51 -16.78 21.42
N LEU A 349 -7.29 -17.29 20.45
CA LEU A 349 -8.11 -16.47 19.57
C LEU A 349 -9.45 -16.14 20.24
N TYR A 350 -9.80 -14.87 20.19
CA TYR A 350 -11.10 -14.40 20.67
C TYR A 350 -12.23 -14.87 19.73
N LYS A 351 -13.35 -15.32 20.31
CA LYS A 351 -14.52 -15.77 19.56
C LYS A 351 -15.41 -14.58 19.16
N TYR A 352 -15.00 -13.86 18.13
CA TYR A 352 -15.78 -12.74 17.61
C TYR A 352 -16.92 -13.22 16.67
N PRO A 353 -18.10 -12.58 16.67
CA PRO A 353 -19.17 -12.91 15.72
C PRO A 353 -18.70 -12.74 14.27
N LYS A 354 -19.22 -13.55 13.35
CA LYS A 354 -18.91 -13.45 11.90
C LYS A 354 -19.58 -12.24 11.21
N SER A 355 -19.94 -11.20 11.96
CA SER A 355 -20.59 -9.99 11.46
C SER A 355 -19.64 -9.16 10.60
N LYS A 356 -20.17 -8.59 9.51
CA LYS A 356 -19.50 -7.55 8.70
C LYS A 356 -20.10 -6.15 8.94
N LYS A 357 -20.87 -6.00 10.02
CA LYS A 357 -21.46 -4.74 10.47
C LYS A 357 -20.67 -4.25 11.68
N PHE A 358 -20.10 -3.05 11.57
CA PHE A 358 -19.13 -2.51 12.52
C PHE A 358 -19.59 -1.22 13.16
#